data_AF-H2BWL8-F1
#
_entry.id   AF-H2BWL8-F1
#
_cell.length_a   1.000
_cell.length_b   1.000
_cell.length_c   1.000
_cell.angle_alpha   90.00
_cell.angle_beta   90.00
_cell.angle_gamma   90.00
#
_symmetry.space_group_name_H-M   'P 1'
#
loop_
_entity.id
_entity.type
_entity.pdbx_description
1 polymer ?
#
loop_
_entity_poly.entity_id
_entity_poly.type
_entity_poly.pdbx_seq_one_letter_code
_entity_poly.pdbx_strand_id
1 'polypeptide(L)'
;MRVLENFKKLKKASILKVLVISLLAGVIFTFLWQHFGTFRYLNTSGNLIENNEVYIDQVIFIAPEGAEILSPGYGLTFNDVLNKYSSMELYLFKIPFFLKATLESWLGILLISLAFFYILVRRTMRRNN
;
A
#
# COMPACT_ATOMS: atom_id res chain seq x y z
N MET A 1 -19.67 13.56 -26.37
CA MET A 1 -18.87 14.42 -27.29
C MET A 1 -17.90 15.37 -26.59
N ARG A 2 -18.29 16.17 -25.58
CA ARG A 2 -17.39 17.16 -24.92
C ARG A 2 -16.09 16.61 -24.31
N VAL A 3 -16.08 15.36 -23.82
CA VAL A 3 -14.89 14.75 -23.20
C VAL A 3 -13.77 14.56 -24.22
N LEU A 4 -14.08 14.02 -25.41
CA LEU A 4 -13.13 13.77 -26.50
C LEU A 4 -12.53 15.07 -27.07
N GLU A 5 -13.33 16.15 -27.15
CA GLU A 5 -12.85 17.46 -27.61
C GLU A 5 -11.86 18.09 -26.61
N ASN A 6 -12.12 17.95 -25.32
CA ASN A 6 -11.21 18.44 -24.30
C ASN A 6 -9.90 17.63 -24.24
N PHE A 7 -9.94 16.33 -24.56
CA PHE A 7 -8.72 15.52 -24.75
C PHE A 7 -7.90 15.99 -25.96
N LYS A 8 -8.53 16.42 -27.06
CA LYS A 8 -7.82 16.99 -28.22
C LYS A 8 -7.08 18.29 -27.91
N LYS A 9 -7.55 19.10 -26.95
CA LYS A 9 -6.89 20.35 -26.53
C LYS A 9 -5.64 20.14 -25.66
N LEU A 10 -5.44 18.94 -25.10
CA LEU A 10 -4.26 18.62 -24.32
C LEU A 10 -3.11 18.18 -25.23
N LYS A 11 -2.00 18.93 -25.25
CA LYS A 11 -0.77 18.51 -25.94
C LYS A 11 -0.35 17.11 -25.45
N LYS A 12 0.05 16.20 -26.35
CA LYS A 12 0.43 14.81 -26.03
C LYS A 12 1.42 14.69 -24.86
N ALA A 13 2.42 15.57 -24.81
CA ALA A 13 3.41 15.63 -23.72
C ALA A 13 2.81 16.03 -22.35
N SER A 14 1.69 16.75 -22.34
CA SER A 14 0.95 17.10 -21.11
C SER A 14 0.17 15.90 -20.57
N ILE A 15 -0.46 15.12 -21.46
CA ILE A 15 -1.23 13.93 -21.07
C ILE A 15 -0.33 12.88 -20.45
N LEU A 16 0.83 12.62 -21.05
CA LEU A 16 1.80 11.64 -20.51
C LEU A 16 2.26 12.04 -19.10
N LYS A 17 2.56 13.33 -18.87
CA LYS A 17 2.91 13.84 -17.53
C LYS A 17 1.79 13.61 -16.52
N VAL A 18 0.55 13.93 -16.88
CA VAL A 18 -0.61 13.72 -16.00
C VAL A 18 -0.78 12.24 -15.69
N LEU A 19 -0.60 11.37 -16.68
CA LEU A 19 -0.70 9.92 -16.51
C LEU A 19 0.36 9.38 -15.54
N VAL A 20 1.63 9.77 -15.71
CA VAL A 20 2.73 9.38 -14.80
C VAL A 20 2.49 9.90 -13.38
N ILE A 21 2.11 11.16 -13.21
CA ILE A 21 1.81 11.75 -11.89
C ILE A 21 0.65 11.00 -11.22
N SER A 22 -0.37 10.64 -12.00
CA SER A 22 -1.55 9.93 -11.48
C SER A 22 -1.19 8.52 -11.03
N LEU A 23 -0.35 7.82 -11.79
CA LEU A 23 0.17 6.50 -11.42
C LEU A 23 0.99 6.56 -10.13
N LEU A 24 1.92 7.53 -10.03
CA LEU A 24 2.72 7.73 -8.83
C LEU A 24 1.84 8.05 -7.61
N ALA A 25 0.85 8.93 -7.77
CA ALA A 25 -0.10 9.25 -6.71
C ALA A 25 -0.92 8.02 -6.29
N GLY A 26 -1.33 7.18 -7.24
CA GLY A 26 -2.01 5.91 -6.96
C GLY A 26 -1.14 4.95 -6.14
N VAL A 27 0.11 4.74 -6.56
CA VAL A 27 1.07 3.89 -5.83
C VAL A 27 1.31 4.41 -4.41
N ILE A 28 1.57 5.71 -4.25
CA ILE A 28 1.80 6.32 -2.93
C ILE A 28 0.55 6.19 -2.05
N PHE A 29 -0.62 6.46 -2.59
CA PHE A 29 -1.87 6.33 -1.83
C PHE A 29 -2.11 4.89 -1.40
N THR A 30 -1.95 3.91 -2.31
CA THR A 30 -2.09 2.49 -1.96
C THR A 30 -1.08 2.08 -0.89
N PHE A 31 0.18 2.54 -0.98
CA PHE A 31 1.17 2.28 0.06
C PHE A 31 0.79 2.84 1.43
N LEU A 32 0.27 4.08 1.47
CA LEU A 32 -0.26 4.67 2.71
C LEU A 32 -1.49 3.91 3.22
N TRP A 33 -2.36 3.46 2.31
CA TRP A 33 -3.53 2.66 2.66
C TRP A 33 -3.13 1.33 3.34
N GLN A 34 -2.05 0.68 2.88
CA GLN A 34 -1.56 -0.55 3.52
C GLN A 34 -1.13 -0.35 4.98
N HIS A 35 -0.84 0.87 5.43
CA HIS A 35 -0.49 1.10 6.85
C HIS A 35 -1.68 0.89 7.80
N PHE A 36 -2.91 0.82 7.29
CA PHE A 36 -4.10 0.47 8.06
C PHE A 36 -4.34 -1.04 8.19
N GLY A 37 -3.48 -1.85 7.57
CA GLY A 37 -3.52 -3.30 7.74
C GLY A 37 -3.10 -3.74 9.15
N THR A 38 -3.33 -5.01 9.46
CA THR A 38 -3.07 -5.59 10.79
C THR A 38 -2.03 -6.69 10.72
N PHE A 39 -1.26 -6.86 11.80
CA PHE A 39 -0.29 -7.95 11.92
C PHE A 39 -0.81 -9.01 12.89
N ARG A 40 -0.72 -10.28 12.50
CA ARG A 40 -0.98 -11.45 13.33
C ARG A 40 0.28 -12.30 13.41
N TYR A 41 0.49 -12.92 14.56
CA TYR A 41 1.67 -13.73 14.85
C TYR A 41 1.22 -15.14 15.25
N LEU A 42 1.74 -16.15 14.56
CA LEU A 42 1.42 -17.55 14.81
C LEU A 42 2.64 -18.30 15.34
N ASN A 43 2.38 -19.28 16.22
CA ASN A 43 3.36 -20.26 16.67
C ASN A 43 3.33 -21.53 15.81
N THR A 44 4.14 -22.52 16.20
CA THR A 44 4.40 -23.76 15.45
C THR A 44 3.17 -24.63 15.29
N SER A 45 2.19 -24.45 16.18
CA SER A 45 0.91 -25.14 16.17
C SER A 45 -0.18 -24.37 15.40
N GLY A 46 0.16 -23.22 14.78
CA GLY A 46 -0.79 -22.35 14.09
C GLY A 46 -1.68 -21.53 15.02
N ASN A 47 -1.38 -21.51 16.33
CA ASN A 47 -2.16 -20.76 17.32
C ASN A 47 -1.68 -19.30 17.38
N LEU A 48 -2.62 -18.39 17.66
CA LEU A 48 -2.28 -17.00 17.94
C LEU A 48 -1.44 -16.92 19.22
N ILE A 49 -0.34 -16.16 19.15
CA ILE A 49 0.53 -15.96 20.30
C ILE A 49 -0.08 -14.86 21.18
N GLU A 50 -0.63 -15.27 22.32
CA GLU A 50 -1.13 -14.38 23.38
C GLU A 50 -0.15 -14.21 24.54
N ASN A 51 0.95 -14.99 24.53
CA ASN A 51 1.90 -15.06 25.64
C ASN A 51 3.32 -14.65 25.21
N ASN A 52 4.00 -13.87 26.05
CA ASN A 52 5.13 -13.03 25.65
C ASN A 52 6.41 -13.80 25.29
N GLU A 53 6.59 -15.04 25.73
CA GLU A 53 7.86 -15.79 25.61
C GLU A 53 7.89 -16.80 24.46
N VAL A 54 6.80 -16.94 23.70
CA VAL A 54 6.71 -17.91 22.60
C VAL A 54 7.35 -17.32 21.34
N TYR A 55 8.17 -18.13 20.67
CA TYR A 55 8.74 -17.77 19.37
C TYR A 55 7.66 -17.64 18.31
N ILE A 56 7.78 -16.59 17.50
CA ILE A 56 6.98 -16.36 16.32
C ILE A 56 7.56 -17.22 15.20
N ASP A 57 6.76 -18.14 14.68
CA ASP A 57 7.13 -18.95 13.52
C ASP A 57 6.68 -18.28 12.23
N GLN A 58 5.53 -17.59 12.27
CA GLN A 58 4.97 -16.91 11.11
C GLN A 58 4.39 -15.55 11.48
N VAL A 59 4.70 -14.55 10.65
CA VAL A 59 4.11 -13.22 10.66
C VAL A 59 3.15 -13.14 9.48
N ILE A 60 1.91 -12.80 9.78
CA ILE A 60 0.85 -12.61 8.80
C ILE A 60 0.48 -11.13 8.81
N PHE A 61 0.70 -10.44 7.70
CA PHE A 61 0.16 -9.12 7.48
C PHE A 61 -1.16 -9.22 6.72
N ILE A 62 -2.24 -8.68 7.27
CA ILE A 62 -3.56 -8.61 6.65
C ILE A 62 -3.75 -7.19 6.14
N ALA A 63 -3.73 -7.03 4.81
CA ALA A 63 -4.04 -5.78 4.15
C ALA A 63 -5.49 -5.35 4.42
N PRO A 64 -5.86 -4.06 4.34
CA PRO A 64 -7.23 -3.61 4.61
C PRO A 64 -8.29 -4.25 3.70
N GLU A 65 -7.91 -4.64 2.49
CA GLU A 65 -8.72 -5.38 1.52
C GLU A 65 -8.83 -6.89 1.82
N GLY A 66 -8.16 -7.39 2.86
CA GLY A 66 -8.18 -8.78 3.30
C GLY A 66 -7.11 -9.68 2.68
N ALA A 67 -6.21 -9.14 1.85
CA ALA A 67 -5.08 -9.92 1.32
C ALA A 67 -4.08 -10.26 2.43
N GLU A 68 -3.66 -11.53 2.50
CA GLU A 68 -2.74 -12.02 3.53
C GLU A 68 -1.32 -12.19 2.96
N ILE A 69 -0.35 -11.56 3.63
CA ILE A 69 1.06 -11.68 3.33
C ILE A 69 1.75 -12.46 4.42
N LEU A 70 2.21 -13.65 4.04
CA LEU A 70 2.93 -14.57 4.90
C LEU A 70 4.44 -14.31 4.83
N SER A 71 5.08 -14.31 6.00
CA SER A 71 6.52 -14.20 6.18
C SER A 71 6.96 -15.05 7.38
N PRO A 72 8.17 -15.64 7.38
CA PRO A 72 8.69 -16.31 8.56
C PRO A 72 8.84 -15.34 9.75
N GLY A 73 8.81 -15.84 10.98
CA GLY A 73 8.93 -15.03 12.20
C GLY A 73 10.35 -14.63 12.60
N TYR A 74 11.36 -15.01 11.81
CA TYR A 74 12.78 -14.63 11.96
C TYR A 74 13.36 -14.88 13.38
N GLY A 75 12.81 -15.86 14.12
CA GLY A 75 13.27 -16.18 15.47
C GLY A 75 12.94 -15.13 16.53
N LEU A 76 11.99 -14.22 16.24
CA LEU A 76 11.54 -13.20 17.19
C LEU A 76 10.53 -13.80 18.18
N THR A 77 10.55 -13.36 19.43
CA THR A 77 9.44 -13.56 20.37
C THR A 77 8.45 -12.40 20.30
N PHE A 78 7.23 -12.61 20.78
CA PHE A 78 6.25 -11.53 20.87
C PHE A 78 6.74 -10.38 21.78
N ASN A 79 7.48 -10.71 22.85
CA ASN A 79 8.11 -9.71 23.71
C ASN A 79 9.18 -8.88 23.00
N ASP A 80 9.97 -9.48 22.09
CA ASP A 80 10.96 -8.73 21.31
C ASP A 80 10.27 -7.65 20.46
N VAL A 81 9.14 -8.02 19.83
CA VAL A 81 8.34 -7.11 18.97
C VAL A 81 7.68 -5.99 19.77
N LEU A 82 7.34 -6.22 21.05
CA LEU A 82 6.70 -5.20 21.89
C LEU A 82 7.69 -4.29 22.63
N ASN A 83 8.78 -4.86 23.17
CA ASN A 83 9.56 -4.19 24.21
C ASN A 83 11.05 -4.02 23.88
N LYS A 84 11.61 -4.78 22.93
CA LYS A 84 13.05 -4.77 22.65
C LYS A 84 13.45 -3.82 21.54
N TYR A 85 12.62 -3.72 20.50
CA TYR A 85 12.90 -2.86 19.36
C TYR A 85 12.38 -1.45 19.59
N SER A 86 13.16 -0.47 19.15
CA SER A 86 12.68 0.91 19.01
C SER A 86 11.51 0.98 18.02
N SER A 87 10.68 2.01 18.15
CA SER A 87 9.58 2.27 17.22
C SER A 87 10.02 2.34 15.75
N MET A 88 11.25 2.83 15.50
CA MET A 88 11.83 2.90 14.16
C MET A 88 12.26 1.54 13.62
N GLU A 89 12.87 0.68 14.44
CA GLU A 89 13.28 -0.67 14.02
C GLU A 89 12.06 -1.55 13.71
N LEU A 90 11.00 -1.45 14.52
CA LEU A 90 9.73 -2.11 14.24
C LEU A 90 9.10 -1.59 12.94
N TYR A 91 9.23 -0.30 12.65
CA TYR A 91 8.76 0.27 11.40
C TYR A 91 9.54 -0.29 10.20
N LEU A 92 10.88 -0.29 10.27
CA LEU A 92 11.73 -0.86 9.22
C LEU A 92 11.44 -2.33 8.96
N PHE A 93 11.14 -3.11 10.01
CA PHE A 93 10.69 -4.50 9.89
C PHE A 93 9.35 -4.63 9.15
N LYS A 94 8.41 -3.69 9.34
CA LYS A 94 7.08 -3.70 8.73
C LYS A 94 7.04 -3.20 7.28
N ILE A 95 7.95 -2.32 6.87
CA ILE A 95 8.00 -1.73 5.52
C ILE A 95 7.91 -2.78 4.38
N PRO A 96 8.67 -3.89 4.40
CA PRO A 96 8.60 -4.91 3.35
C PRO A 96 7.20 -5.50 3.17
N PHE A 97 6.42 -5.64 4.24
CA PHE A 97 5.05 -6.14 4.19
C PHE A 97 4.13 -5.15 3.48
N PHE A 98 4.23 -3.86 3.79
CA PHE A 98 3.47 -2.80 3.11
C PHE A 98 3.82 -2.70 1.63
N LEU A 99 5.12 -2.81 1.29
CA LEU A 99 5.57 -2.81 -0.10
C LEU A 99 5.01 -4.00 -0.87
N LYS A 100 5.11 -5.22 -0.30
CA LYS A 100 4.58 -6.42 -0.93
C LYS A 100 3.06 -6.35 -1.11
N ALA A 101 2.32 -5.84 -0.12
CA ALA A 101 0.87 -5.63 -0.22
C ALA A 101 0.51 -4.61 -1.31
N THR A 102 1.28 -3.54 -1.40
CA THR A 102 1.09 -2.54 -2.45
C THR A 102 1.26 -3.16 -3.84
N LEU A 103 2.26 -4.02 -4.03
CA LEU A 103 2.50 -4.70 -5.30
C LEU A 103 1.42 -5.72 -5.65
N GLU A 104 0.89 -6.44 -4.66
CA GLU A 104 -0.20 -7.39 -4.87
C GLU A 104 -1.54 -6.69 -5.18
N SER A 105 -1.72 -5.45 -4.72
CA SER A 105 -2.93 -4.66 -4.92
C SER A 105 -2.93 -3.84 -6.22
N TRP A 106 -2.52 -4.45 -7.33
CA TRP A 106 -2.42 -3.82 -8.65
C TRP A 106 -3.76 -3.24 -9.15
N LEU A 107 -4.88 -3.91 -8.86
CA LEU A 107 -6.23 -3.41 -9.17
C LEU A 107 -6.55 -2.13 -8.38
N GLY A 108 -6.19 -2.09 -7.10
CA GLY A 108 -6.34 -0.90 -6.25
C GLY A 108 -5.53 0.27 -6.79
N ILE A 109 -4.26 0.04 -7.14
CA ILE A 109 -3.40 1.05 -7.77
C ILE A 109 -4.05 1.59 -9.05
N LEU A 110 -4.53 0.71 -9.93
CA LEU A 110 -5.14 1.10 -11.20
C LEU A 110 -6.36 2.01 -10.99
N LEU A 111 -7.31 1.60 -10.13
CA LEU A 111 -8.54 2.34 -9.88
C LEU A 111 -8.27 3.73 -9.28
N ILE A 112 -7.35 3.81 -8.32
CA ILE A 112 -6.99 5.07 -7.66
C ILE A 112 -6.23 5.98 -8.62
N SER A 113 -5.34 5.42 -9.44
CA SER A 113 -4.63 6.16 -10.49
C SER A 113 -5.60 6.75 -11.51
N LEU A 114 -6.64 6.02 -11.92
CA LEU A 114 -7.69 6.54 -12.80
C LEU A 114 -8.50 7.67 -12.15
N ALA A 115 -8.78 7.57 -10.84
CA ALA A 115 -9.45 8.64 -10.11
C ALA A 115 -8.60 9.93 -10.07
N PHE A 116 -7.30 9.82 -9.75
CA PHE A 116 -6.39 10.97 -9.81
C PHE A 116 -6.27 11.55 -11.22
N PHE A 117 -6.17 10.68 -12.23
CA PHE A 117 -6.12 11.09 -13.63
C PHE A 117 -7.35 11.91 -14.01
N TYR A 118 -8.55 11.42 -13.69
CA TYR A 118 -9.80 12.15 -13.94
C TYR A 118 -9.81 13.53 -13.27
N ILE A 119 -9.41 13.61 -12.00
CA ILE A 119 -9.37 14.87 -11.25
C ILE A 119 -8.40 15.87 -11.89
N LEU A 120 -7.18 15.43 -12.22
CA LEU A 120 -6.15 16.29 -12.80
C LEU A 120 -6.52 16.77 -14.20
N VAL A 121 -7.10 15.89 -15.02
CA VAL A 121 -7.61 16.23 -16.35
C VAL A 121 -8.73 17.27 -16.26
N ARG A 122 -9.71 17.08 -15.37
CA ARG A 122 -10.82 18.04 -15.15
C ARG A 122 -10.31 19.41 -14.70
N ARG A 123 -9.33 19.45 -13.78
CA ARG A 123 -8.72 20.70 -13.31
C ARG A 123 -7.99 21.44 -14.44
N THR A 124 -7.25 20.72 -15.26
CA THR A 124 -6.50 21.30 -16.39
C THR A 124 -7.44 21.92 -17.43
N MET A 125 -8.57 21.26 -17.73
CA MET A 125 -9.58 21.80 -18.66
C MET A 125 -10.23 23.09 -18.16
N ARG A 126 -10.51 23.19 -16.85
CA ARG A 126 -11.11 24.40 -16.25
C ARG A 126 -10.16 25.60 -16.25
N ARG A 127 -8.84 25.39 -16.21
CA ARG A 127 -7.86 26.48 -16.20
C ARG A 127 -7.60 27.08 -17.59
N ASN A 128 -8.00 26.38 -18.65
CA ASN A 128 -7.79 26.78 -20.04
C ASN A 128 -9.06 27.37 -20.72
N ASN A 129 -10.17 27.45 -19.99
CA ASN A 129 -11.41 28.13 -20.40
C ASN A 129 -11.59 29.38 -19.53
#